data_AF-A0AAD9HHS4-F1
#
_entry.id   AF-A0AAD9HHS4-F1
#
_cell.length_a   1.000
_cell.length_b   1.000
_cell.length_c   1.000
_cell.angle_alpha   90.00
_cell.angle_beta   90.00
_cell.angle_gamma   90.00
#
_symmetry.space_group_name_H-M   'P 1'
#
loop_
_entity.id
_entity.type
_entity.pdbx_description
1 polymer ?
#
loop_
_entity_poly.entity_id
_entity_poly.type
_entity_poly.pdbx_seq_one_letter_code
_entity_poly.pdbx_strand_id
1 'polypeptide(L)'
;MPFLHWEEDRKRDKIAKIIEQETARNREEREEAQNEAKRERISERTYRDATGRNQLRAKTKFTRVLTQNKLGQFLLDAAKLYEAISIYRDQQLVEKYLHHDPPLHPRRTLDQSYYWTLKSTKARDRDQVVYRGTTMDGRDIHRLRKAQVCDHCRREIRKVSRIVMVDQLWMWILDKKTIITSFPKRYGTNKSDPSGVHNSIRTRIKNARKNQIRSVFDVALIILDECSNTFFDRTKTPDRHPQVMDIFAESIGNLQNKQTMSFQHLWHWTERASKIYNSKSKYEDTAQLHASLLNINPEGKLQREIRDIIDELDIMIHVNNKQKEVIKRFVKNVENIYDPSGEWRDETLSPNGERDYLRSRSMTRADDNPERKGNDRDPKSKEEKQKRVREKDEFTWFRKQAYDLISDVGDRIAELEGLRKSAESTSQGIKDLLDLKQQQASILQAWQSVRQADESVRQGRSVMIFTIVTIIFVSSSPRNTLIPLLL
;
A
#
# COMPACT_ATOMS: atom_id res chain seq x y z
N MET A 1 -11.80 -9.40 11.17
CA MET A 1 -10.41 -9.65 10.73
C MET A 1 -10.09 -8.74 9.55
N PRO A 2 -8.98 -7.98 9.54
CA PRO A 2 -8.61 -7.19 8.36
C PRO A 2 -8.16 -8.11 7.22
N PHE A 3 -8.50 -7.78 5.98
CA PHE A 3 -8.00 -8.48 4.80
C PHE A 3 -7.69 -7.53 3.66
N LEU A 4 -6.71 -7.94 2.85
CA LEU A 4 -6.21 -7.18 1.73
C LEU A 4 -6.96 -7.57 0.46
N HIS A 5 -7.32 -6.57 -0.33
CA HIS A 5 -7.81 -6.76 -1.70
C HIS A 5 -7.43 -5.53 -2.55
N TRP A 6 -7.86 -5.51 -3.82
CA TRP A 6 -7.65 -4.38 -4.71
C TRP A 6 -8.96 -3.80 -5.25
N GLU A 7 -8.94 -2.50 -5.55
CA GLU A 7 -10.06 -1.74 -6.11
C GLU A 7 -9.58 -0.85 -7.27
N GLU A 8 -10.49 -0.43 -8.16
CA GLU A 8 -10.19 0.55 -9.21
C GLU A 8 -10.09 1.97 -8.60
N ASP A 9 -8.96 2.66 -8.80
CA ASP A 9 -8.72 4.01 -8.23
C ASP A 9 -9.83 4.99 -8.62
N ARG A 10 -10.28 4.95 -9.87
CA ARG A 10 -11.31 5.85 -10.39
C ARG A 10 -12.62 5.78 -9.58
N LYS A 11 -13.04 4.58 -9.18
CA LYS A 11 -14.27 4.39 -8.40
C LYS A 11 -14.06 4.80 -6.94
N ARG A 12 -12.92 4.40 -6.36
CA ARG A 12 -12.54 4.78 -4.98
C ARG A 12 -12.45 6.30 -4.82
N ASP A 13 -11.82 7.00 -5.77
CA ASP A 13 -11.68 8.47 -5.75
C ASP A 13 -13.03 9.20 -5.78
N LYS A 14 -14.01 8.67 -6.53
CA LYS A 14 -15.36 9.22 -6.53
C LYS A 14 -16.06 9.08 -5.18
N ILE A 15 -16.01 7.87 -4.59
CA ILE A 15 -16.59 7.64 -3.26
C ILE A 15 -15.88 8.48 -2.20
N ALA A 16 -14.56 8.61 -2.26
CA ALA A 16 -13.80 9.46 -1.34
C ALA A 16 -14.26 10.93 -1.42
N LYS A 17 -14.50 11.46 -2.63
CA LYS A 17 -15.04 12.81 -2.80
C LYS A 17 -16.46 12.96 -2.24
N ILE A 18 -17.30 11.94 -2.41
CA ILE A 18 -18.67 11.93 -1.84
C ILE A 18 -18.58 11.94 -0.31
N ILE A 19 -17.73 11.11 0.29
CA ILE A 19 -17.50 11.08 1.75
C ILE A 19 -17.03 12.44 2.26
N GLU A 20 -16.07 13.07 1.59
CA GLU A 20 -15.59 14.42 1.98
C GLU A 20 -16.71 15.47 1.89
N GLN A 21 -17.52 15.42 0.84
CA GLN A 21 -18.66 16.33 0.67
C GLN A 21 -19.74 16.12 1.74
N GLU A 22 -20.05 14.88 2.08
CA GLU A 22 -21.01 14.55 3.14
C GLU A 22 -20.49 14.93 4.52
N THR A 23 -19.20 14.68 4.77
CA THR A 23 -18.55 15.05 6.04
C THR A 23 -18.51 16.57 6.22
N ALA A 24 -18.26 17.32 5.14
CA ALA A 24 -18.33 18.78 5.17
C ALA A 24 -19.76 19.27 5.45
N ARG A 25 -20.77 18.70 4.77
CA ARG A 25 -22.20 19.03 5.00
C ARG A 25 -22.63 18.78 6.44
N ASN A 26 -22.37 17.60 6.99
CA ASN A 26 -22.73 17.30 8.37
C ASN A 26 -21.95 18.17 9.38
N ARG A 27 -20.73 18.59 9.06
CA ARG A 27 -19.99 19.54 9.91
C ARG A 27 -20.67 20.91 9.92
N GLU A 28 -21.06 21.42 8.75
CA GLU A 28 -21.81 22.68 8.61
C GLU A 28 -23.15 22.59 9.37
N GLU A 29 -23.92 21.52 9.20
CA GLU A 29 -25.20 21.30 9.90
C GLU A 29 -25.03 21.26 11.43
N ARG A 30 -23.96 20.62 11.93
CA ARG A 30 -23.65 20.62 13.37
C ARG A 30 -23.23 21.99 13.89
N GLU A 31 -22.44 22.73 13.12
CA GLU A 31 -22.03 24.09 13.47
C GLU A 31 -23.25 25.03 13.48
N GLU A 32 -24.18 24.88 12.53
CA GLU A 32 -25.46 25.61 12.50
C GLU A 32 -26.35 25.28 13.69
N ALA A 33 -26.57 24.00 13.99
CA ALA A 33 -27.35 23.57 15.14
C ALA A 33 -26.76 24.05 16.48
N GLN A 34 -25.43 24.04 16.62
CA GLN A 34 -24.77 24.59 17.80
C GLN A 34 -24.94 26.11 17.91
N ASN A 35 -24.84 26.83 16.79
CA ASN A 35 -25.05 28.26 16.75
C ASN A 35 -26.51 28.64 17.04
N GLU A 36 -27.47 27.85 16.55
CA GLU A 36 -28.89 28.00 16.83
C GLU A 36 -29.20 27.73 18.31
N ALA A 37 -28.74 26.61 18.88
CA ALA A 37 -28.89 26.32 20.31
C ALA A 37 -28.21 27.40 21.19
N LYS A 38 -27.09 27.98 20.73
CA LYS A 38 -26.46 29.12 21.42
C LYS A 38 -27.31 30.39 21.32
N ARG A 39 -27.93 30.67 20.16
CA ARG A 39 -28.86 31.79 19.98
C ARG A 39 -30.11 31.62 20.82
N GLU A 40 -30.68 30.42 20.89
CA GLU A 40 -31.83 30.10 21.76
C GLU A 40 -31.49 30.39 23.22
N ARG A 41 -30.36 29.88 23.73
CA ARG A 41 -29.88 30.17 25.10
C ARG A 41 -29.64 31.66 25.38
N ILE A 42 -29.24 32.43 24.37
CA ILE A 42 -29.04 33.88 24.48
C ILE A 42 -30.40 34.60 24.44
N SER A 43 -31.34 34.15 23.62
CA SER A 43 -32.70 34.70 23.53
C SER A 43 -33.52 34.44 24.78
N GLU A 44 -33.34 33.28 25.44
CA GLU A 44 -33.93 32.98 26.75
C GLU A 44 -33.40 33.90 27.86
N ARG A 45 -32.19 34.47 27.69
CA ARG A 45 -31.55 35.39 28.65
C ARG A 45 -31.76 36.86 28.33
N THR A 46 -32.23 37.19 27.13
CA THR A 46 -32.39 38.57 26.68
C THR A 46 -33.54 38.67 25.67
N TYR A 47 -34.61 39.39 26.05
CA TYR A 47 -35.67 39.78 25.12
C TYR A 47 -35.10 40.77 24.10
N ARG A 48 -34.74 40.29 22.89
CA ARG A 48 -34.88 41.03 21.61
C ARG A 48 -34.50 40.21 20.37
N ASP A 49 -35.24 40.51 19.31
CA ASP A 49 -35.33 39.90 17.98
C ASP A 49 -34.01 39.55 17.28
N ALA A 50 -34.04 38.41 16.59
CA ALA A 50 -33.02 37.97 15.65
C ALA A 50 -33.49 38.18 14.20
N THR A 51 -32.89 39.14 13.49
CA THR A 51 -33.03 39.26 12.04
C THR A 51 -32.02 38.36 11.32
N GLY A 52 -32.54 37.48 10.47
CA GLY A 52 -31.79 36.47 9.72
C GLY A 52 -30.86 37.00 8.64
N ARG A 53 -29.86 36.18 8.30
CA ARG A 53 -29.04 36.31 7.10
C ARG A 53 -29.00 34.97 6.37
N ASN A 54 -29.42 35.01 5.10
CA ASN A 54 -29.35 33.92 4.14
C ASN A 54 -27.90 33.50 3.89
N GLN A 55 -27.63 32.20 3.99
CA GLN A 55 -26.39 31.61 3.48
C GLN A 55 -26.55 31.20 2.01
N LEU A 56 -25.60 31.63 1.18
CA LEU A 56 -25.47 31.28 -0.23
C LEU A 56 -24.94 29.84 -0.35
N ARG A 57 -25.80 28.93 -0.81
CA ARG A 57 -25.42 27.56 -1.23
C ARG A 57 -24.38 27.61 -2.35
N ALA A 58 -23.16 27.13 -2.07
CA ALA A 58 -22.16 26.87 -3.07
C ALA A 58 -22.55 25.63 -3.91
N LYS A 59 -23.06 25.86 -5.12
CA LYS A 59 -23.26 24.78 -6.11
C LYS A 59 -21.90 24.36 -6.68
N THR A 60 -21.52 23.11 -6.46
CA THR A 60 -20.34 22.48 -7.05
C THR A 60 -20.46 22.45 -8.58
N LYS A 61 -19.62 23.26 -9.26
CA LYS A 61 -19.48 23.25 -10.71
C LYS A 61 -18.79 21.96 -11.17
N PHE A 62 -19.54 21.06 -11.80
CA PHE A 62 -18.94 19.97 -12.59
C PHE A 62 -18.47 20.52 -13.94
N THR A 63 -17.16 20.61 -14.14
CA THR A 63 -16.57 20.96 -15.44
C THR A 63 -16.77 19.82 -16.44
N ARG A 64 -17.56 20.07 -17.49
CA ARG A 64 -17.82 19.11 -18.56
C ARG A 64 -16.60 19.04 -19.48
N VAL A 65 -15.97 17.87 -19.58
CA VAL A 65 -14.98 17.59 -20.63
C VAL A 65 -15.69 17.60 -21.99
N LEU A 66 -15.27 18.52 -22.86
CA LEU A 66 -15.77 18.69 -24.22
C LEU A 66 -14.79 18.06 -25.21
N THR A 67 -15.32 17.27 -26.15
CA THR A 67 -14.56 16.66 -27.25
C THR A 67 -14.97 17.28 -28.58
N GLN A 68 -14.04 17.36 -29.54
CA GLN A 68 -14.31 17.97 -30.85
C GLN A 68 -15.30 17.13 -31.70
N ASN A 69 -15.32 15.80 -31.50
CA ASN A 69 -16.19 14.89 -32.24
C ASN A 69 -17.49 14.58 -31.48
N LYS A 70 -18.64 14.75 -32.14
CA LYS A 70 -19.97 14.43 -31.57
C LYS A 70 -20.08 12.97 -31.09
N LEU A 71 -19.51 12.02 -31.84
CA LEU A 71 -19.46 10.60 -31.44
C LEU A 71 -18.61 10.39 -30.18
N GLY A 72 -17.45 11.07 -30.10
CA GLY A 72 -16.59 11.03 -28.91
C GLY A 72 -17.30 11.58 -27.68
N GLN A 73 -18.08 12.65 -27.85
CA GLN A 73 -18.87 13.23 -26.77
C GLN A 73 -19.97 12.28 -26.30
N PHE A 74 -20.69 11.65 -27.23
CA PHE A 74 -21.71 10.66 -26.92
C PHE A 74 -21.14 9.47 -26.13
N LEU A 75 -20.02 8.90 -26.60
CA LEU A 75 -19.36 7.79 -25.91
C LEU A 75 -18.86 8.19 -24.51
N LEU A 76 -18.34 9.41 -24.37
CA LEU A 76 -17.89 9.94 -23.08
C LEU A 76 -19.06 10.14 -22.10
N ASP A 77 -20.17 10.70 -22.57
CA ASP A 77 -21.35 10.95 -21.75
C ASP A 77 -22.05 9.63 -21.39
N ALA A 78 -22.13 8.67 -22.31
CA ALA A 78 -22.61 7.31 -22.03
C ALA A 78 -21.73 6.59 -20.99
N ALA A 79 -20.40 6.70 -21.09
CA ALA A 79 -19.49 6.14 -20.10
C ALA A 79 -19.64 6.78 -18.72
N LYS A 80 -19.82 8.10 -18.64
CA LYS A 80 -20.10 8.81 -17.39
C LYS A 80 -21.42 8.38 -16.76
N LEU A 81 -22.47 8.24 -17.59
CA LEU A 81 -23.79 7.78 -17.13
C LEU A 81 -23.70 6.35 -16.59
N TYR A 82 -23.05 5.44 -17.31
CA TYR A 82 -22.85 4.06 -16.86
C TYR A 82 -22.12 4.01 -15.51
N GLU A 83 -21.08 4.83 -15.36
CA GLU A 83 -20.31 4.90 -14.11
C GLU A 83 -21.16 5.45 -12.96
N ALA A 84 -21.96 6.49 -13.19
CA ALA A 84 -22.90 7.03 -12.19
C ALA A 84 -23.95 5.99 -11.77
N ILE A 85 -24.55 5.27 -12.73
CA ILE A 85 -25.51 4.19 -12.46
C ILE A 85 -24.86 3.08 -11.63
N SER A 86 -23.59 2.75 -11.92
CA SER A 86 -22.87 1.71 -11.18
C SER A 86 -22.65 2.10 -9.71
N ILE A 87 -22.25 3.34 -9.44
CA ILE A 87 -21.86 3.84 -8.10
C ILE A 87 -23.07 4.28 -7.27
N TYR A 88 -24.24 4.50 -7.88
CA TYR A 88 -25.43 5.05 -7.24
C TYR A 88 -25.80 4.39 -5.89
N ARG A 89 -25.70 3.06 -5.80
CA ARG A 89 -26.00 2.33 -4.55
C ARG A 89 -25.01 2.66 -3.44
N ASP A 90 -23.73 2.70 -3.78
CA ASP A 90 -22.66 3.00 -2.83
C ASP A 90 -22.75 4.46 -2.37
N GLN A 91 -23.09 5.38 -3.28
CA GLN A 91 -23.35 6.78 -2.97
C GLN A 91 -24.52 6.93 -1.97
N GLN A 92 -25.66 6.29 -2.23
CA GLN A 92 -26.83 6.35 -1.33
C GLN A 92 -26.54 5.77 0.06
N LEU A 93 -25.72 4.71 0.13
CA LEU A 93 -25.29 4.15 1.41
C LEU A 93 -24.45 5.16 2.21
N VAL A 94 -23.52 5.85 1.55
CA VAL A 94 -22.68 6.88 2.19
C VAL A 94 -23.53 8.05 2.64
N GLU A 95 -24.32 8.65 1.75
CA GLU A 95 -25.11 9.85 2.05
C GLU A 95 -26.09 9.61 3.21
N LYS A 96 -26.70 8.43 3.29
CA LYS A 96 -27.70 8.13 4.31
C LYS A 96 -27.13 7.64 5.64
N TYR A 97 -26.04 6.87 5.62
CA TYR A 97 -25.57 6.13 6.80
C TYR A 97 -24.21 6.56 7.35
N LEU A 98 -23.45 7.45 6.68
CA LEU A 98 -22.10 7.84 7.13
C LEU A 98 -22.06 8.38 8.57
N HIS A 99 -23.08 9.16 8.95
CA HIS A 99 -23.16 9.82 10.26
C HIS A 99 -24.35 9.37 11.11
N HIS A 100 -25.03 8.30 10.68
CA HIS A 100 -26.12 7.70 11.44
C HIS A 100 -25.58 6.95 12.67
N ASP A 101 -26.45 6.54 13.59
CA ASP A 101 -26.12 5.62 14.68
C ASP A 101 -26.81 4.26 14.43
N PRO A 102 -26.07 3.14 14.28
CA PRO A 102 -24.61 3.06 14.15
C PRO A 102 -24.11 3.63 12.80
N PRO A 103 -22.88 4.19 12.75
CA PRO A 103 -22.34 4.82 11.55
C PRO A 103 -21.84 3.81 10.54
N LEU A 104 -21.92 4.16 9.26
CA LEU A 104 -21.26 3.41 8.19
C LEU A 104 -19.74 3.59 8.32
N HIS A 105 -19.02 2.48 8.47
CA HIS A 105 -17.56 2.49 8.42
C HIS A 105 -17.08 2.55 6.95
N PRO A 106 -16.42 3.65 6.53
CA PRO A 106 -15.89 3.76 5.18
C PRO A 106 -14.72 2.79 4.99
N ARG A 107 -14.63 2.26 3.76
CA ARG A 107 -13.53 1.39 3.32
C ARG A 107 -12.24 2.21 3.21
N ARG A 108 -11.10 1.60 3.53
CA ARG A 108 -9.82 2.31 3.65
C ARG A 108 -8.80 1.78 2.66
N THR A 109 -7.98 2.68 2.12
CA THR A 109 -6.76 2.31 1.39
C THR A 109 -5.72 1.75 2.36
N LEU A 110 -4.67 1.12 1.83
CA LEU A 110 -3.55 0.61 2.62
C LEU A 110 -3.01 1.67 3.60
N ASP A 111 -2.64 2.85 3.10
CA ASP A 111 -2.13 3.96 3.92
C ASP A 111 -3.14 4.47 4.96
N GLN A 112 -4.42 4.60 4.58
CA GLN A 112 -5.47 5.08 5.49
C GLN A 112 -5.73 4.12 6.65
N SER A 113 -5.50 2.83 6.44
CA SER A 113 -5.68 1.81 7.47
C SER A 113 -4.60 1.89 8.55
N TYR A 114 -3.37 2.27 8.17
CA TYR A 114 -2.21 2.31 9.05
C TYR A 114 -2.04 3.70 9.68
N TYR A 115 -2.10 4.76 8.87
CA TYR A 115 -1.90 6.14 9.31
C TYR A 115 -3.22 6.83 9.65
N TRP A 116 -3.91 6.34 10.67
CA TRP A 116 -5.21 6.86 11.10
C TRP A 116 -5.17 8.32 11.62
N THR A 117 -3.99 8.85 11.94
CA THR A 117 -3.80 10.24 12.42
C THR A 117 -3.62 11.26 11.29
N LEU A 118 -3.40 10.82 10.04
CA LEU A 118 -3.22 11.73 8.92
C LEU A 118 -4.55 12.29 8.43
N LYS A 119 -4.59 13.60 8.17
CA LYS A 119 -5.79 14.29 7.64
C LYS A 119 -6.15 13.85 6.21
N SER A 120 -5.16 13.44 5.41
CA SER A 120 -5.35 12.96 4.05
C SER A 120 -4.17 12.11 3.59
N THR A 121 -4.47 11.02 2.91
CA THR A 121 -3.49 10.12 2.27
C THR A 121 -3.57 10.15 0.75
N LYS A 122 -4.39 11.03 0.14
CA LYS A 122 -4.67 11.01 -1.31
C LYS A 122 -3.44 11.02 -2.20
N ALA A 123 -2.41 11.76 -1.81
CA ALA A 123 -1.14 11.81 -2.55
C ALA A 123 -0.38 10.47 -2.43
N ARG A 124 -0.40 9.84 -1.25
CA ARG A 124 0.23 8.54 -0.98
C ARG A 124 -0.52 7.40 -1.66
N ASP A 125 -1.85 7.47 -1.70
CA ASP A 125 -2.71 6.47 -2.34
C ASP A 125 -2.39 6.30 -3.84
N ARG A 126 -2.02 7.39 -4.53
CA ARG A 126 -1.59 7.34 -5.95
C ARG A 126 -0.10 7.08 -6.14
N ASP A 127 0.66 7.05 -5.06
CA ASP A 127 2.08 6.66 -5.07
C ASP A 127 2.27 5.15 -4.79
N GLN A 128 1.17 4.45 -4.44
CA GLN A 128 1.21 3.01 -4.18
C GLN A 128 1.86 2.23 -5.32
N VAL A 129 2.65 1.23 -4.95
CA VAL A 129 3.39 0.38 -5.90
C VAL A 129 2.46 -0.29 -6.90
N VAL A 130 1.33 -0.81 -6.41
CA VAL A 130 0.30 -1.42 -7.26
C VAL A 130 -0.36 -0.40 -8.19
N TYR A 131 -0.55 0.85 -7.74
CA TYR A 131 -1.07 1.91 -8.59
C TYR A 131 -0.10 2.20 -9.73
N ARG A 132 1.19 2.34 -9.43
CA ARG A 132 2.22 2.59 -10.43
C ARG A 132 2.35 1.44 -11.45
N GLY A 133 2.38 0.19 -10.98
CA GLY A 133 2.49 -0.99 -11.85
C GLY A 133 1.25 -1.27 -12.72
N THR A 134 0.07 -0.78 -12.32
CA THR A 134 -1.18 -1.00 -13.08
C THR A 134 -1.64 0.21 -13.89
N THR A 135 -1.00 1.37 -13.69
CA THR A 135 -1.29 2.59 -14.43
C THR A 135 -0.59 2.57 -15.79
N MET A 136 -1.25 3.16 -16.78
CA MET A 136 -0.69 3.38 -18.11
C MET A 136 0.47 4.38 -18.06
N ASP A 137 1.66 4.01 -18.56
CA ASP A 137 2.75 4.98 -18.74
C ASP A 137 2.57 5.71 -20.08
N GLY A 138 2.41 7.03 -20.02
CA GLY A 138 2.26 7.86 -21.21
C GLY A 138 3.51 7.90 -22.10
N ARG A 139 4.68 7.50 -21.58
CA ARG A 139 5.93 7.39 -22.35
C ARG A 139 5.96 6.17 -23.27
N ASP A 140 5.21 5.12 -22.92
CA ASP A 140 5.15 3.85 -23.65
C ASP A 140 4.13 3.88 -24.80
N ILE A 141 3.37 4.98 -24.90
CA ILE A 141 2.45 5.21 -26.01
C ILE A 141 3.16 6.06 -27.05
N HIS A 142 3.32 5.51 -28.25
CA HIS A 142 3.69 6.33 -29.39
C HIS A 142 2.67 7.47 -29.51
N ARG A 143 3.12 8.74 -29.41
CA ARG A 143 2.30 9.90 -29.79
C ARG A 143 1.67 9.55 -31.12
N LEU A 144 0.34 9.39 -31.15
CA LEU A 144 -0.44 8.90 -32.29
C LEU A 144 -0.11 9.68 -33.57
N ARG A 145 1.01 9.34 -34.21
CA ARG A 145 1.50 9.87 -35.46
C ARG A 145 1.38 8.72 -36.45
N LYS A 146 0.23 8.75 -37.14
CA LYS A 146 -0.16 7.97 -38.32
C LYS A 146 -0.36 6.45 -38.12
N ALA A 147 -1.63 6.09 -38.10
CA ALA A 147 -2.27 5.01 -38.85
C ALA A 147 -1.84 3.54 -38.64
N GLN A 148 -1.00 3.19 -37.67
CA GLN A 148 -0.74 1.77 -37.35
C GLN A 148 -1.28 1.41 -35.97
N VAL A 149 -2.18 0.41 -35.94
CA VAL A 149 -2.72 -0.17 -34.70
C VAL A 149 -1.57 -0.91 -34.02
N CYS A 150 -0.96 -0.27 -33.03
CA CYS A 150 0.08 -0.90 -32.23
C CYS A 150 -0.57 -1.70 -31.10
N ASP A 151 -0.38 -3.02 -31.10
CA ASP A 151 -0.92 -3.90 -30.05
C ASP A 151 -0.35 -3.59 -28.66
N HIS A 152 0.87 -3.05 -28.58
CA HIS A 152 1.43 -2.54 -27.33
C HIS A 152 0.64 -1.32 -26.84
N CYS A 153 0.46 -0.29 -27.67
CA CYS A 153 -0.35 0.89 -27.31
C CYS A 153 -1.81 0.51 -26.96
N ARG A 154 -2.40 -0.45 -27.66
CA ARG A 154 -3.76 -0.93 -27.38
C ARG A 154 -3.86 -1.62 -26.02
N ARG A 155 -2.82 -2.36 -25.60
CA ARG A 155 -2.73 -2.95 -24.25
C ARG A 155 -2.53 -1.88 -23.19
N GLU A 156 -1.63 -0.92 -23.41
CA GLU A 156 -1.38 0.19 -22.48
C GLU A 156 -2.62 1.04 -22.23
N ILE A 157 -3.36 1.44 -23.28
CA ILE A 157 -4.58 2.25 -23.15
C ILE A 157 -5.70 1.49 -22.41
N ARG A 158 -5.68 0.16 -22.41
CA ARG A 158 -6.64 -0.68 -21.68
C ARG A 158 -6.27 -0.89 -20.22
N LYS A 159 -5.07 -0.48 -19.78
CA LYS A 159 -4.67 -0.59 -18.38
C LYS A 159 -5.60 0.25 -17.50
N VAL A 160 -5.91 -0.28 -16.33
CA VAL A 160 -6.76 0.36 -15.33
C VAL A 160 -5.96 0.46 -14.05
N SER A 161 -5.82 1.68 -13.54
CA SER A 161 -5.15 1.95 -12.28
C SER A 161 -5.89 1.30 -11.11
N ARG A 162 -5.18 0.48 -10.34
CA ARG A 162 -5.69 -0.26 -9.20
C ARG A 162 -4.96 0.16 -7.93
N ILE A 163 -5.63 0.04 -6.80
CA ILE A 163 -5.08 0.37 -5.49
C ILE A 163 -5.32 -0.76 -4.50
N VAL A 164 -4.40 -0.95 -3.55
CA VAL A 164 -4.57 -1.88 -2.44
C VAL A 164 -5.46 -1.25 -1.37
N MET A 165 -6.45 -2.02 -0.94
CA MET A 165 -7.44 -1.66 0.05
C MET A 165 -7.41 -2.64 1.21
N VAL A 166 -7.80 -2.16 2.38
CA VAL A 166 -7.92 -2.95 3.60
C VAL A 166 -9.38 -2.93 4.03
N ASP A 167 -10.02 -4.08 3.93
CA ASP A 167 -11.40 -4.28 4.36
C ASP A 167 -11.47 -5.19 5.59
N GLN A 168 -12.65 -5.28 6.20
CA GLN A 168 -12.88 -6.08 7.40
C GLN A 168 -13.85 -7.22 7.11
N LEU A 169 -13.43 -8.44 7.46
CA LEU A 169 -14.29 -9.61 7.55
C LEU A 169 -14.98 -9.64 8.91
N TRP A 170 -16.31 -9.74 8.87
CA TRP A 170 -17.15 -10.04 10.03
C TRP A 170 -17.73 -11.44 9.87
N MET A 171 -17.58 -12.26 10.91
CA MET A 171 -17.98 -13.65 10.91
C MET A 171 -18.53 -14.03 12.28
N TRP A 172 -19.73 -14.58 12.29
CA TRP A 172 -20.41 -15.08 13.48
C TRP A 172 -20.80 -16.54 13.25
N ILE A 173 -20.45 -17.40 14.21
CA ILE A 173 -20.91 -18.79 14.26
C ILE A 173 -21.93 -18.83 15.39
N LEU A 174 -23.20 -19.03 15.04
CA LEU A 174 -24.30 -18.98 16.00
C LEU A 174 -24.53 -20.33 16.68
N ASP A 175 -24.31 -21.41 15.94
CA ASP A 175 -24.50 -22.79 16.38
C ASP A 175 -23.55 -23.72 15.60
N LYS A 176 -23.74 -25.05 15.74
CA LYS A 176 -22.94 -26.06 15.02
C LYS A 176 -23.23 -26.12 13.49
N LYS A 177 -24.21 -25.37 12.96
CA LYS A 177 -24.72 -25.49 11.58
C LYS A 177 -24.83 -24.16 10.80
N THR A 178 -24.69 -23.03 11.47
CA THR A 178 -25.04 -21.71 10.97
C THR A 178 -23.88 -20.76 11.15
N ILE A 179 -23.39 -20.26 10.02
CA ILE A 179 -22.36 -19.24 9.93
C ILE A 179 -22.91 -18.04 9.16
N ILE A 180 -22.76 -16.86 9.75
CA ILE A 180 -23.08 -15.58 9.11
C ILE A 180 -21.76 -14.88 8.84
N THR A 181 -21.48 -14.61 7.58
CA THR A 181 -20.31 -13.82 7.17
C THR A 181 -20.75 -12.62 6.36
N SER A 182 -20.08 -11.49 6.58
CA SER A 182 -20.33 -10.25 5.86
C SER A 182 -19.05 -9.77 5.21
N PHE A 183 -19.12 -9.53 3.90
CA PHE A 183 -18.03 -9.00 3.09
C PHE A 183 -18.49 -7.72 2.40
N PRO A 184 -17.68 -6.65 2.44
CA PRO A 184 -17.91 -5.52 1.58
C PRO A 184 -17.80 -5.95 0.11
N LYS A 185 -18.71 -5.45 -0.73
CA LYS A 185 -18.61 -5.58 -2.18
C LYS A 185 -17.68 -4.50 -2.74
N ARG A 186 -17.05 -4.80 -3.87
CA ARG A 186 -16.31 -3.80 -4.65
C ARG A 186 -17.26 -2.74 -5.19
N TYR A 187 -16.75 -1.53 -5.32
CA TYR A 187 -17.57 -0.39 -5.73
C TYR A 187 -18.09 -0.58 -7.16
N GLY A 188 -19.35 -0.21 -7.37
CA GLY A 188 -20.00 -0.24 -8.69
C GLY A 188 -20.21 -1.62 -9.32
N THR A 189 -19.99 -2.71 -8.59
CA THR A 189 -20.06 -4.07 -9.15
C THR A 189 -21.38 -4.75 -8.76
N ASN A 190 -22.34 -4.71 -9.69
CA ASN A 190 -23.67 -5.32 -9.50
C ASN A 190 -23.73 -6.81 -9.89
N LYS A 191 -22.77 -7.31 -10.68
CA LYS A 191 -22.65 -8.74 -11.05
C LYS A 191 -21.65 -9.45 -10.12
N SER A 192 -21.65 -10.79 -10.09
CA SER A 192 -20.65 -11.55 -9.32
C SER A 192 -19.25 -11.21 -9.84
N ASP A 193 -18.45 -10.49 -9.05
CA ASP A 193 -17.05 -10.26 -9.33
C ASP A 193 -16.32 -11.62 -9.33
N PRO A 194 -15.80 -12.09 -10.49
CA PRO A 194 -15.10 -13.37 -10.55
C PRO A 194 -13.87 -13.39 -9.63
N SER A 195 -13.26 -12.21 -9.42
CA SER A 195 -12.08 -11.99 -8.58
C SER A 195 -12.40 -11.59 -7.14
N GLY A 196 -13.69 -11.52 -6.78
CA GLY A 196 -14.13 -11.18 -5.44
C GLY A 196 -14.04 -12.36 -4.49
N VAL A 197 -13.60 -12.11 -3.26
CA VAL A 197 -13.46 -13.12 -2.18
C VAL A 197 -14.74 -13.96 -2.03
N HIS A 198 -15.91 -13.32 -2.05
CA HIS A 198 -17.20 -14.01 -1.95
C HIS A 198 -17.47 -15.01 -3.08
N ASN A 199 -17.09 -14.68 -4.34
CA ASN A 199 -17.27 -15.61 -5.45
C ASN A 199 -16.24 -16.75 -5.42
N SER A 200 -15.03 -16.45 -4.93
CA SER A 200 -14.00 -17.46 -4.70
C SER A 200 -14.45 -18.48 -3.65
N ILE A 201 -14.93 -18.02 -2.50
CA ILE A 201 -15.50 -18.86 -1.44
C ILE A 201 -16.64 -19.72 -2.00
N ARG A 202 -17.57 -19.11 -2.75
CA ARG A 202 -18.69 -19.83 -3.36
C ARG A 202 -18.23 -20.93 -4.32
N THR A 203 -17.23 -20.64 -5.15
CA THR A 203 -16.68 -21.60 -6.11
C THR A 203 -15.98 -22.74 -5.38
N ARG A 204 -15.18 -22.44 -4.35
CA ARG A 204 -14.48 -23.43 -3.54
C ARG A 204 -15.44 -24.35 -2.78
N ILE A 205 -16.53 -23.82 -2.22
CA ILE A 205 -17.56 -24.62 -1.55
C ILE A 205 -18.31 -25.50 -2.55
N LYS A 206 -18.64 -24.99 -3.76
CA LYS A 206 -19.31 -25.77 -4.81
C LYS A 206 -18.44 -26.94 -5.31
N ASN A 207 -17.14 -26.72 -5.40
CA ASN A 207 -16.18 -27.70 -5.89
C ASN A 207 -15.60 -28.59 -4.76
N ALA A 208 -16.06 -28.42 -3.52
CA ALA A 208 -15.60 -29.20 -2.39
C ALA A 208 -16.00 -30.67 -2.53
N ARG A 209 -15.06 -31.58 -2.26
CA ARG A 209 -15.33 -33.03 -2.32
C ARG A 209 -16.24 -33.47 -1.17
N LYS A 210 -16.95 -34.59 -1.34
CA LYS A 210 -17.70 -35.24 -0.24
C LYS A 210 -16.73 -35.52 0.92
N ASN A 211 -17.12 -35.17 2.15
CA ASN A 211 -16.33 -35.21 3.40
C ASN A 211 -15.20 -34.18 3.58
N GLN A 212 -15.05 -33.18 2.70
CA GLN A 212 -14.08 -32.09 2.92
C GLN A 212 -14.59 -31.06 3.95
N ILE A 213 -15.90 -30.83 4.00
CA ILE A 213 -16.58 -29.96 4.96
C ILE A 213 -17.37 -30.88 5.90
N ARG A 214 -16.90 -31.04 7.14
CA ARG A 214 -17.56 -31.87 8.16
C ARG A 214 -18.30 -31.00 9.16
N SER A 215 -17.74 -29.83 9.48
CA SER A 215 -18.30 -28.87 10.42
C SER A 215 -18.39 -27.45 9.82
N VAL A 216 -19.13 -26.58 10.50
CA VAL A 216 -19.14 -25.13 10.20
C VAL A 216 -17.76 -24.50 10.41
N PHE A 217 -16.95 -25.05 11.31
CA PHE A 217 -15.60 -24.56 11.55
C PHE A 217 -14.69 -24.80 10.35
N ASP A 218 -14.89 -25.88 9.58
CA ASP A 218 -14.16 -26.11 8.33
C ASP A 218 -14.53 -25.05 7.27
N VAL A 219 -15.81 -24.65 7.21
CA VAL A 219 -16.24 -23.54 6.33
C VAL A 219 -15.59 -22.23 6.77
N ALA A 220 -15.50 -21.98 8.08
CA ALA A 220 -14.82 -20.81 8.61
C ALA A 220 -13.33 -20.81 8.24
N LEU A 221 -12.64 -21.95 8.29
CA LEU A 221 -11.24 -22.07 7.82
C LEU A 221 -11.12 -21.76 6.33
N ILE A 222 -12.03 -22.25 5.48
CA ILE A 222 -12.05 -21.93 4.04
C ILE A 222 -12.20 -20.42 3.83
N ILE A 223 -13.09 -19.77 4.59
CA ILE A 223 -13.30 -18.32 4.50
C ILE A 223 -12.04 -17.56 4.90
N LEU A 224 -11.40 -17.96 6.00
CA LEU A 224 -10.16 -17.35 6.49
C LEU A 224 -9.02 -17.52 5.49
N ASP A 225 -8.91 -18.68 4.86
CA ASP A 225 -7.91 -18.96 3.82
C ASP A 225 -8.14 -18.12 2.56
N GLU A 226 -9.36 -18.02 2.04
CA GLU A 226 -9.65 -17.19 0.88
C GLU A 226 -9.37 -15.70 1.14
N CYS A 227 -9.60 -15.22 2.36
CA CYS A 227 -9.28 -13.85 2.75
C CYS A 227 -7.78 -13.58 2.84
N SER A 228 -6.98 -14.57 3.26
CA SER A 228 -5.51 -14.43 3.33
C SER A 228 -4.82 -14.77 2.01
N ASN A 229 -5.47 -15.49 1.10
CA ASN A 229 -4.90 -15.92 -0.19
C ASN A 229 -5.14 -14.93 -1.35
N THR A 230 -5.92 -13.85 -1.14
CA THR A 230 -6.36 -12.96 -2.24
C THR A 230 -5.21 -12.36 -3.07
N PHE A 231 -4.03 -12.15 -2.49
CA PHE A 231 -2.86 -11.61 -3.21
C PHE A 231 -1.80 -12.63 -3.61
N PHE A 232 -1.84 -13.83 -3.02
CA PHE A 232 -0.85 -14.88 -3.22
C PHE A 232 -1.30 -15.91 -4.27
N ASP A 233 -2.58 -15.87 -4.64
CA ASP A 233 -3.14 -16.75 -5.66
C ASP A 233 -2.68 -16.37 -7.07
N ARG A 234 -1.61 -17.02 -7.53
CA ARG A 234 -1.08 -16.89 -8.89
C ARG A 234 -1.90 -17.66 -9.94
N THR A 235 -2.85 -18.49 -9.51
CA THR A 235 -3.61 -19.40 -10.40
C THR A 235 -4.88 -18.78 -10.96
N LYS A 236 -5.40 -17.73 -10.32
CA LYS A 236 -6.55 -16.98 -10.81
C LYS A 236 -6.09 -15.97 -11.87
N THR A 237 -6.09 -16.41 -13.12
CA THR A 237 -5.81 -15.56 -14.30
C THR A 237 -7.08 -15.18 -15.09
N PRO A 238 -8.11 -14.53 -14.52
CA PRO A 238 -8.91 -13.65 -15.36
C PRO A 238 -8.09 -12.37 -15.65
N ASP A 239 -8.21 -11.83 -16.86
CA ASP A 239 -7.55 -10.64 -17.46
C ASP A 239 -7.45 -9.35 -16.59
N ARG A 240 -7.91 -9.38 -15.34
CA ARG A 240 -8.10 -8.20 -14.49
C ARG A 240 -7.54 -8.31 -13.08
N HIS A 241 -7.03 -9.46 -12.64
CA HIS A 241 -6.40 -9.57 -11.32
C HIS A 241 -4.95 -9.05 -11.37
N PRO A 242 -4.58 -8.01 -10.59
CA PRO A 242 -3.20 -7.60 -10.47
C PRO A 242 -2.42 -8.69 -9.71
N GLN A 243 -1.31 -9.14 -10.28
CA GLN A 243 -0.35 -9.99 -9.57
C GLN A 243 0.48 -9.10 -8.64
N VAL A 244 -0.07 -8.81 -7.46
CA VAL A 244 0.51 -7.83 -6.51
C VAL A 244 1.96 -8.19 -6.19
N MET A 245 2.24 -9.45 -5.86
CA MET A 245 3.58 -9.91 -5.52
C MET A 245 4.59 -9.70 -6.64
N ASP A 246 4.19 -10.01 -7.88
CA ASP A 246 5.05 -9.83 -9.06
C ASP A 246 5.30 -8.34 -9.36
N ILE A 247 4.29 -7.47 -9.14
CA ILE A 247 4.43 -6.02 -9.30
C ILE A 247 5.44 -5.45 -8.28
N PHE A 248 5.42 -5.92 -7.04
CA PHE A 248 6.41 -5.51 -6.03
C PHE A 248 7.81 -5.99 -6.41
N ALA A 249 7.96 -7.26 -6.80
CA ALA A 249 9.23 -7.82 -7.23
C ALA A 249 9.81 -7.09 -8.46
N GLU A 250 8.99 -6.80 -9.47
CA GLU A 250 9.36 -6.05 -10.66
C GLU A 250 9.77 -4.61 -10.31
N SER A 251 9.04 -3.95 -9.41
CA SER A 251 9.35 -2.59 -8.98
C SER A 251 10.70 -2.51 -8.24
N ILE A 252 10.98 -3.46 -7.34
CA ILE A 252 12.27 -3.57 -6.66
C ILE A 252 13.39 -3.86 -7.66
N GLY A 253 13.19 -4.81 -8.58
CA GLY A 253 14.17 -5.15 -9.61
C GLY A 253 14.48 -3.97 -10.54
N ASN A 254 13.47 -3.18 -10.91
CA ASN A 254 13.65 -1.97 -11.71
C ASN A 254 14.47 -0.90 -10.97
N LEU A 255 14.26 -0.74 -9.65
CA LEU A 255 15.05 0.17 -8.82
C LEU A 255 16.50 -0.30 -8.67
N GLN A 256 16.71 -1.60 -8.46
CA GLN A 256 18.04 -2.19 -8.40
C GLN A 256 18.81 -1.99 -9.72
N ASN A 257 18.13 -2.16 -10.86
CA ASN A 257 18.71 -1.87 -12.17
C ASN A 257 19.09 -0.40 -12.33
N LYS A 258 18.20 0.53 -11.95
CA LYS A 258 18.51 1.98 -11.98
C LYS A 258 19.67 2.35 -11.06
N GLN A 259 19.76 1.72 -9.88
CA GLN A 259 20.87 1.90 -8.95
C GLN A 259 22.19 1.42 -9.58
N THR A 260 22.19 0.23 -10.18
CA THR A 260 23.37 -0.33 -10.87
C THR A 260 23.82 0.57 -12.03
N MET A 261 22.90 1.07 -12.84
CA MET A 261 23.20 2.01 -13.93
C MET A 261 23.78 3.32 -13.39
N SER A 262 23.24 3.84 -12.29
CA SER A 262 23.73 5.07 -11.66
C SER A 262 25.13 4.90 -11.06
N PHE A 263 25.42 3.72 -10.51
CA PHE A 263 26.76 3.35 -10.02
C PHE A 263 27.78 3.27 -11.17
N GLN A 264 27.42 2.64 -12.29
CA GLN A 264 28.28 2.60 -13.48
C GLN A 264 28.55 4.00 -14.02
N HIS A 265 27.53 4.86 -14.07
CA HIS A 265 27.66 6.24 -14.49
C HIS A 265 28.61 7.02 -13.56
N LEU A 266 28.47 6.86 -12.24
CA LEU A 266 29.39 7.45 -11.26
C LEU A 266 30.83 7.05 -11.53
N TRP A 267 31.09 5.75 -11.70
CA TRP A 267 32.44 5.24 -11.95
C TRP A 267 33.03 5.78 -13.25
N HIS A 268 32.25 5.79 -14.33
CA HIS A 268 32.67 6.36 -15.61
C HIS A 268 33.09 7.83 -15.49
N TRP A 269 32.32 8.66 -14.75
CA TRP A 269 32.69 10.04 -14.52
C TRP A 269 33.89 10.20 -13.61
N THR A 270 34.03 9.34 -12.60
CA THR A 270 35.18 9.32 -11.69
C THR A 270 36.48 9.05 -12.45
N GLU A 271 36.48 8.04 -13.31
CA GLU A 271 37.62 7.68 -14.14
C GLU A 271 37.98 8.82 -15.11
N ARG A 272 36.96 9.44 -15.70
CA ARG A 272 37.14 10.58 -16.62
C ARG A 272 37.71 11.80 -15.90
N ALA A 273 37.23 12.11 -14.69
CA ALA A 273 37.77 13.19 -13.86
C ALA A 273 39.24 12.95 -13.49
N SER A 274 39.60 11.70 -13.14
CA SER A 274 40.99 11.32 -12.85
C SER A 274 41.91 11.50 -14.06
N LYS A 275 41.46 11.13 -15.27
CA LYS A 275 42.23 11.33 -16.52
C LYS A 275 42.47 12.82 -16.82
N ILE A 276 41.48 13.68 -16.57
CA ILE A 276 41.61 15.13 -16.76
C ILE A 276 42.63 15.70 -15.77
N TYR A 277 42.56 15.26 -14.51
CA TYR A 277 43.50 15.69 -13.48
C TYR A 277 44.95 15.29 -13.84
N ASN A 278 45.16 14.04 -14.24
CA ASN A 278 46.48 13.53 -14.57
C ASN A 278 47.06 14.14 -15.86
N SER A 279 46.23 14.55 -16.82
CA SER A 279 46.69 15.05 -18.12
C SER A 279 47.07 16.53 -18.14
N LYS A 280 46.89 17.30 -17.05
CA LYS A 280 47.18 18.75 -16.97
C LYS A 280 46.61 19.56 -18.16
N SER A 281 45.56 19.06 -18.82
CA SER A 281 44.97 19.74 -19.97
C SER A 281 44.16 20.95 -19.52
N LYS A 282 44.51 22.12 -20.03
CA LYS A 282 43.98 23.43 -19.60
C LYS A 282 42.55 23.72 -20.10
N TYR A 283 41.94 22.84 -20.89
CA TYR A 283 40.82 23.23 -21.76
C TYR A 283 39.69 22.18 -21.96
N GLU A 284 39.45 21.30 -20.99
CA GLU A 284 38.20 20.50 -21.00
C GLU A 284 37.14 21.09 -20.08
N ASP A 285 35.91 21.10 -20.58
CA ASP A 285 34.70 21.69 -20.01
C ASP A 285 34.29 20.96 -18.71
N THR A 286 34.94 21.34 -17.60
CA THR A 286 34.67 20.79 -16.26
C THR A 286 33.23 21.01 -15.80
N ALA A 287 32.51 21.98 -16.38
CA ALA A 287 31.14 22.33 -16.01
C ALA A 287 30.15 21.16 -16.16
N GLN A 288 30.28 20.33 -17.21
CA GLN A 288 29.38 19.19 -17.44
C GLN A 288 29.61 18.03 -16.45
N LEU A 289 30.87 17.82 -16.04
CA LEU A 289 31.25 16.88 -14.98
C LEU A 289 30.68 17.32 -13.64
N HIS A 290 30.79 18.62 -13.32
CA HIS A 290 30.24 19.18 -12.09
C HIS A 290 28.72 19.05 -12.01
N ALA A 291 27.99 19.37 -13.09
CA ALA A 291 26.54 19.28 -13.10
C ALA A 291 26.03 17.85 -12.89
N SER A 292 26.73 16.84 -13.41
CA SER A 292 26.31 15.43 -13.34
C SER A 292 26.66 14.75 -12.02
N LEU A 293 27.80 15.11 -11.40
CA LEU A 293 28.25 14.54 -10.13
C LEU A 293 27.58 15.20 -8.92
N LEU A 294 27.28 16.51 -9.00
CA LEU A 294 26.62 17.25 -7.91
C LEU A 294 25.10 17.10 -7.89
N ASN A 295 24.49 16.60 -8.97
CA ASN A 295 23.05 16.39 -9.01
C ASN A 295 22.67 15.09 -8.28
N ILE A 296 22.31 15.22 -7.01
CA ILE A 296 21.86 14.14 -6.12
C ILE A 296 20.36 13.84 -6.28
N ASN A 297 19.62 14.71 -6.98
CA ASN A 297 18.16 14.55 -7.14
C ASN A 297 17.70 13.21 -7.74
N PRO A 298 18.40 12.60 -8.73
CA PRO A 298 17.92 11.32 -9.28
C PRO A 298 18.06 10.19 -8.26
N GLU A 299 19.18 10.08 -7.54
CA GLU A 299 19.36 9.06 -6.50
C GLU A 299 18.46 9.30 -5.30
N GLY A 300 18.25 10.57 -4.90
CA GLY A 300 17.29 10.92 -3.85
C GLY A 300 15.86 10.49 -4.17
N LYS A 301 15.45 10.54 -5.46
CA LYS A 301 14.17 10.01 -5.91
C LYS A 301 14.12 8.48 -5.80
N LEU A 302 15.17 7.77 -6.21
CA LEU A 302 15.25 6.31 -6.05
C LEU A 302 15.18 5.91 -4.58
N GLN A 303 15.86 6.64 -3.70
CA GLN A 303 15.86 6.40 -2.26
C GLN A 303 14.49 6.62 -1.63
N ARG A 304 13.76 7.64 -2.07
CA ARG A 304 12.37 7.87 -1.65
C ARG A 304 11.48 6.72 -2.13
N GLU A 305 11.59 6.37 -3.41
CA GLU A 305 10.78 5.32 -4.04
C GLU A 305 10.94 3.95 -3.38
N ILE A 306 12.17 3.55 -3.05
CA ILE A 306 12.42 2.28 -2.36
C ILE A 306 11.95 2.30 -0.90
N ARG A 307 12.04 3.44 -0.23
CA ARG A 307 11.54 3.58 1.15
C ARG A 307 10.02 3.49 1.19
N ASP A 308 9.34 4.11 0.22
CA ASP A 308 7.89 4.01 0.09
C ASP A 308 7.47 2.54 -0.16
N ILE A 309 8.22 1.78 -0.97
CA ILE A 309 8.00 0.32 -1.15
C ILE A 309 8.15 -0.45 0.17
N ILE A 310 9.20 -0.15 0.95
CA ILE A 310 9.45 -0.80 2.25
C ILE A 310 8.29 -0.51 3.22
N ASP A 311 7.86 0.75 3.31
CA ASP A 311 6.73 1.16 4.15
C ASP A 311 5.43 0.42 3.75
N GLU A 312 5.14 0.31 2.45
CA GLU A 312 3.97 -0.44 1.96
C GLU A 312 4.03 -1.93 2.29
N LEU A 313 5.21 -2.56 2.14
CA LEU A 313 5.43 -3.96 2.51
C LEU A 313 5.28 -4.17 4.02
N ASP A 314 5.77 -3.25 4.84
CA ASP A 314 5.62 -3.29 6.30
C ASP A 314 4.15 -3.24 6.72
N ILE A 315 3.34 -2.40 6.08
CA ILE A 315 1.88 -2.35 6.33
C ILE A 315 1.22 -3.68 5.95
N MET A 316 1.59 -4.27 4.80
CA MET A 316 1.05 -5.56 4.36
C MET A 316 1.44 -6.70 5.31
N ILE A 317 2.70 -6.74 5.76
CA ILE A 317 3.19 -7.71 6.76
C ILE A 317 2.43 -7.52 8.07
N HIS A 318 2.20 -6.29 8.50
CA HIS A 318 1.41 -6.01 9.71
C HIS A 318 -0.02 -6.56 9.62
N VAL A 319 -0.70 -6.34 8.49
CA VAL A 319 -2.07 -6.87 8.27
C VAL A 319 -2.08 -8.39 8.27
N ASN A 320 -1.14 -9.04 7.57
CA ASN A 320 -1.07 -10.51 7.52
C ASN A 320 -0.70 -11.12 8.88
N ASN A 321 0.18 -10.48 9.65
CA ASN A 321 0.45 -10.88 11.04
C ASN A 321 -0.82 -10.80 11.90
N LYS A 322 -1.64 -9.75 11.70
CA LYS A 322 -2.93 -9.65 12.41
C LYS A 322 -3.91 -10.74 11.98
N GLN A 323 -3.93 -11.13 10.71
CA GLN A 323 -4.72 -12.28 10.24
C GLN A 323 -4.26 -13.58 10.92
N LYS A 324 -2.95 -13.85 10.92
CA LYS A 324 -2.36 -15.02 11.56
C LYS A 324 -2.75 -15.10 13.04
N GLU A 325 -2.68 -13.97 13.76
CA GLU A 325 -3.08 -13.89 15.16
C GLU A 325 -4.58 -14.22 15.36
N VAL A 326 -5.46 -13.67 14.52
CA VAL A 326 -6.90 -13.96 14.58
C VAL A 326 -7.19 -15.42 14.29
N ILE A 327 -6.52 -16.02 13.30
CA ILE A 327 -6.66 -17.44 12.97
C ILE A 327 -6.20 -18.30 14.16
N LYS A 328 -5.05 -18.01 14.78
CA LYS A 328 -4.57 -18.73 15.98
C LYS A 328 -5.57 -18.65 17.13
N ARG A 329 -6.12 -17.46 17.40
CA ARG A 329 -7.14 -17.27 18.45
C ARG A 329 -8.43 -18.04 18.12
N PHE A 330 -8.85 -18.03 16.86
CA PHE A 330 -10.01 -18.79 16.40
C PHE A 330 -9.81 -20.29 16.62
N VAL A 331 -8.67 -20.84 16.19
CA VAL A 331 -8.33 -22.26 16.36
C VAL A 331 -8.34 -22.66 17.84
N LYS A 332 -7.68 -21.88 18.70
CA LYS A 332 -7.68 -22.11 20.16
C LYS A 332 -9.09 -22.13 20.75
N ASN A 333 -9.96 -21.23 20.29
CA ASN A 333 -11.35 -21.18 20.76
C ASN A 333 -12.14 -22.41 20.29
N VAL A 334 -11.95 -22.86 19.04
CA VAL A 334 -12.62 -24.05 18.52
C VAL A 334 -12.11 -25.31 19.23
N GLU A 335 -10.81 -25.40 19.51
CA GLU A 335 -10.22 -26.49 20.30
C GLU A 335 -10.85 -26.57 21.69
N ASN A 336 -11.04 -25.44 22.37
CA ASN A 336 -11.70 -25.40 23.67
C ASN A 336 -13.19 -25.78 23.61
N ILE A 337 -13.86 -25.60 22.46
CA ILE A 337 -15.27 -26.00 22.28
C ILE A 337 -15.39 -27.51 22.10
N TYR A 338 -14.49 -28.14 21.33
CA TYR A 338 -14.50 -29.59 21.10
C TYR A 338 -13.93 -30.37 22.27
N ASP A 339 -12.86 -29.88 22.89
CA ASP A 339 -12.14 -30.58 23.95
C ASP A 339 -11.82 -29.64 25.13
N PRO A 340 -12.82 -29.34 26.00
CA PRO A 340 -12.62 -28.53 27.20
C PRO A 340 -11.68 -29.18 28.21
N SER A 341 -11.59 -30.52 28.23
CA SER A 341 -10.79 -31.31 29.18
C SER A 341 -9.38 -31.63 28.69
N GLY A 342 -9.08 -31.43 27.40
CA GLY A 342 -7.77 -31.74 26.81
C GLY A 342 -7.53 -33.24 26.61
N GLU A 343 -8.59 -34.06 26.58
CA GLU A 343 -8.50 -35.52 26.44
C GLU A 343 -8.08 -35.97 25.03
N TRP A 344 -8.36 -35.15 24.01
CA TRP A 344 -8.17 -35.50 22.60
C TRP A 344 -6.95 -34.79 21.98
N ARG A 345 -6.24 -33.97 22.77
CA ARG A 345 -4.97 -33.37 22.36
C ARG A 345 -3.88 -34.44 22.33
N ASP A 346 -3.60 -35.00 21.15
CA ASP A 346 -2.36 -35.75 20.94
C ASP A 346 -1.13 -34.85 21.11
N GLU A 347 -0.01 -35.43 21.54
CA GLU A 347 1.35 -34.85 21.69
C GLU A 347 1.92 -34.18 20.43
N THR A 348 1.15 -34.06 19.35
CA THR A 348 1.59 -33.41 18.12
C THR A 348 1.79 -31.91 18.34
N LEU A 349 3.01 -31.46 18.08
CA LEU A 349 3.51 -30.10 18.33
C LEU A 349 2.55 -29.02 17.84
N SER A 350 2.23 -28.07 18.73
CA SER A 350 1.57 -26.82 18.37
C SER A 350 2.47 -26.03 17.39
N PRO A 351 1.91 -25.36 16.35
CA PRO A 351 2.68 -24.60 15.34
C PRO A 351 3.58 -23.49 15.90
N ASN A 352 3.46 -23.16 17.19
CA ASN A 352 4.29 -22.15 17.85
C ASN A 352 5.58 -22.69 18.47
N GLY A 353 5.82 -24.01 18.46
CA GLY A 353 6.95 -24.61 19.18
C GLY A 353 6.85 -24.51 20.70
N GLU A 354 5.80 -23.89 21.23
CA GLU A 354 5.42 -23.98 22.64
C GLU A 354 4.87 -25.38 22.89
N ARG A 355 5.53 -26.14 23.79
CA ARG A 355 4.85 -27.27 24.46
C ARG A 355 3.58 -26.68 25.05
N ASP A 356 2.44 -27.32 24.82
CA ASP A 356 1.19 -26.98 25.49
C ASP A 356 1.45 -26.97 27.00
N TYR A 357 1.66 -25.77 27.55
CA TYR A 357 1.85 -25.58 28.97
C TYR A 357 0.51 -25.87 29.63
N LEU A 358 0.57 -26.76 30.63
CA LEU A 358 -0.47 -27.15 31.58
C LEU A 358 -1.39 -28.27 31.09
N ARG A 359 -0.86 -29.50 31.15
CA ARG A 359 -1.56 -30.53 31.93
C ARG A 359 -1.75 -29.92 33.32
N SER A 360 -2.90 -29.28 33.56
CA SER A 360 -3.28 -28.83 34.90
C SER A 360 -3.22 -30.05 35.80
N ARG A 361 -2.13 -30.16 36.54
CA ARG A 361 -1.91 -31.13 37.59
C ARG A 361 -2.73 -30.65 38.78
N SER A 362 -4.06 -30.66 38.65
CA SER A 362 -5.01 -30.44 39.74
C SER A 362 -6.08 -31.53 39.70
N MET A 363 -5.77 -32.59 40.43
CA MET A 363 -6.66 -33.55 41.10
C MET A 363 -8.12 -33.66 40.62
N THR A 364 -8.45 -34.84 40.10
CA THR A 364 -9.09 -35.87 40.93
C THR A 364 -8.46 -37.21 40.60
N ARG A 365 -7.72 -37.75 41.58
CA ARG A 365 -7.67 -39.20 41.78
C ARG A 365 -9.12 -39.62 42.03
N ALA A 366 -9.76 -40.21 41.03
CA ALA A 366 -11.01 -40.92 41.20
C ALA A 366 -10.82 -42.27 40.50
N ASP A 367 -10.59 -43.28 41.34
CA ASP A 367 -10.66 -44.73 41.11
C ASP A 367 -10.19 -45.28 39.76
N ASP A 368 -8.95 -45.79 39.77
CA ASP A 368 -8.67 -47.06 39.10
C ASP A 368 -9.50 -48.14 39.80
N ASN A 369 -10.67 -48.46 39.23
CA ASN A 369 -11.38 -49.70 39.52
C ASN A 369 -11.54 -50.47 38.20
N PRO A 370 -10.76 -51.54 37.96
CA PRO A 370 -10.99 -52.40 36.83
C PRO A 370 -12.22 -53.25 37.11
N GLU A 371 -13.05 -53.47 36.08
CA GLU A 371 -14.19 -54.39 36.06
C GLU A 371 -15.54 -53.86 36.60
N ARG A 372 -16.25 -53.12 35.74
CA ARG A 372 -17.70 -53.32 35.57
C ARG A 372 -18.00 -53.69 34.13
N LYS A 373 -18.14 -54.99 33.86
CA LYS A 373 -18.87 -55.53 32.70
C LYS A 373 -20.34 -55.13 32.83
N GLY A 374 -20.66 -53.88 32.45
CA GLY A 374 -22.02 -53.39 32.30
C GLY A 374 -22.58 -53.84 30.95
N ASN A 375 -23.77 -54.43 30.95
CA ASN A 375 -24.44 -55.03 29.80
C ASN A 375 -24.43 -54.15 28.53
N ASP A 376 -23.79 -54.64 27.46
CA ASP A 376 -23.71 -54.09 26.08
C ASP A 376 -25.04 -54.06 25.29
N ARG A 377 -26.19 -54.05 25.99
CA ARG A 377 -27.53 -54.18 25.39
C ARG A 377 -28.37 -52.90 25.45
N ASP A 378 -27.81 -51.77 25.86
CA ASP A 378 -28.55 -50.50 25.91
C ASP A 378 -28.28 -49.65 24.64
N PRO A 379 -29.27 -49.43 23.75
CA PRO A 379 -29.08 -48.72 22.48
C PRO A 379 -28.49 -47.31 22.64
N LYS A 380 -28.84 -46.60 23.73
CA LYS A 380 -28.37 -45.24 24.01
C LYS A 380 -26.85 -45.16 24.23
N SER A 381 -26.26 -46.17 24.88
CA SER A 381 -24.81 -46.23 25.14
C SER A 381 -23.97 -46.42 23.87
N LYS A 382 -24.52 -47.12 22.86
CA LYS A 382 -23.87 -47.31 21.56
C LYS A 382 -23.96 -46.05 20.70
N GLU A 383 -25.10 -45.38 20.71
CA GLU A 383 -25.29 -44.10 20.01
C GLU A 383 -24.39 -43.00 20.58
N GLU A 384 -24.24 -42.90 21.91
CA GLU A 384 -23.35 -41.93 22.55
C GLU A 384 -21.86 -42.19 22.24
N LYS A 385 -21.43 -43.45 22.29
CA LYS A 385 -20.07 -43.83 21.85
C LYS A 385 -19.82 -43.47 20.39
N GLN A 386 -20.79 -43.76 19.52
CA GLN A 386 -20.67 -43.49 18.09
C GLN A 386 -20.72 -41.98 17.75
N LYS A 387 -21.39 -41.18 18.58
CA LYS A 387 -21.37 -39.71 18.51
C LYS A 387 -20.00 -39.16 18.93
N ARG A 388 -19.43 -39.65 20.04
CA ARG A 388 -18.08 -39.25 20.49
C ARG A 388 -16.99 -39.57 19.46
N VAL A 389 -17.06 -40.72 18.80
CA VAL A 389 -16.10 -41.08 17.73
C VAL A 389 -16.19 -40.09 16.56
N ARG A 390 -17.41 -39.73 16.12
CA ARG A 390 -17.59 -38.73 15.06
C ARG A 390 -17.08 -37.35 15.44
N GLU A 391 -17.36 -36.89 16.66
CA GLU A 391 -16.87 -35.60 17.15
C GLU A 391 -15.33 -35.57 17.25
N LYS A 392 -14.69 -36.70 17.60
CA LYS A 392 -13.24 -36.85 17.58
C LYS A 392 -12.66 -36.82 16.15
N ASP A 393 -13.32 -37.48 15.20
CA ASP A 393 -12.92 -37.47 13.79
C ASP A 393 -13.10 -36.08 13.13
N GLU A 394 -14.11 -35.33 13.55
CA GLU A 394 -14.30 -33.92 13.16
C GLU A 394 -13.20 -33.03 13.75
N PHE A 395 -12.90 -33.19 15.04
CA PHE A 395 -11.86 -32.42 15.73
C PHE A 395 -10.47 -32.64 15.12
N THR A 396 -10.08 -33.89 14.90
CA THR A 396 -8.78 -34.23 14.31
C THR A 396 -8.64 -33.71 12.88
N TRP A 397 -9.72 -33.79 12.08
CA TRP A 397 -9.76 -33.21 10.74
C TRP A 397 -9.61 -31.68 10.77
N PHE A 398 -10.41 -31.01 11.62
CA PHE A 398 -10.35 -29.56 11.80
C PHE A 398 -8.95 -29.10 12.20
N ARG A 399 -8.36 -29.75 13.21
CA ARG A 399 -7.02 -29.41 13.73
C ARG A 399 -5.96 -29.52 12.65
N LYS A 400 -5.99 -30.58 11.84
CA LYS A 400 -5.08 -30.72 10.70
C LYS A 400 -5.22 -29.56 9.72
N GLN A 401 -6.45 -29.25 9.27
CA GLN A 401 -6.70 -28.15 8.33
C GLN A 401 -6.35 -26.77 8.92
N ALA A 402 -6.57 -26.57 10.22
CA ALA A 402 -6.22 -25.36 10.92
C ALA A 402 -4.70 -25.14 10.97
N TYR A 403 -3.93 -26.19 11.23
CA TYR A 403 -2.47 -26.12 11.27
C TYR A 403 -1.86 -25.94 9.88
N ASP A 404 -2.38 -26.65 8.88
CA ASP A 404 -2.02 -26.44 7.48
C ASP A 404 -2.24 -24.95 7.10
N LEU A 405 -3.41 -24.38 7.43
CA LEU A 405 -3.71 -22.96 7.18
C LEU A 405 -2.77 -21.99 7.92
N ILE A 406 -2.43 -22.27 9.18
CA ILE A 406 -1.50 -21.41 9.95
C ILE A 406 -0.09 -21.46 9.34
N SER A 407 0.33 -22.64 8.85
CA SER A 407 1.59 -22.83 8.13
C SER A 407 1.58 -22.04 6.83
N ASP A 408 0.55 -22.22 5.99
CA ASP A 408 0.42 -21.52 4.71
C ASP A 408 0.44 -19.99 4.87
N VAL A 409 -0.27 -19.47 5.88
CA VAL A 409 -0.22 -18.03 6.20
C VAL A 409 1.16 -17.61 6.68
N GLY A 410 1.89 -18.49 7.39
CA GLY A 410 3.29 -18.28 7.75
C GLY A 410 4.20 -18.16 6.53
N ASP A 411 4.06 -19.06 5.56
CA ASP A 411 4.86 -19.06 4.33
C ASP A 411 4.57 -17.80 3.48
N ARG A 412 3.31 -17.38 3.41
CA ARG A 412 2.90 -16.12 2.75
C ARG A 412 3.53 -14.89 3.41
N ILE A 413 3.64 -14.87 4.74
CA ILE A 413 4.34 -13.80 5.47
C ILE A 413 5.85 -13.85 5.16
N ALA A 414 6.44 -15.04 5.12
CA ALA A 414 7.85 -15.20 4.78
C ALA A 414 8.18 -14.72 3.35
N GLU A 415 7.27 -14.92 2.39
CA GLU A 415 7.39 -14.39 1.03
C GLU A 415 7.43 -12.84 1.02
N LEU A 416 6.54 -12.19 1.78
CA LEU A 416 6.55 -10.73 1.94
C LEU A 416 7.82 -10.23 2.65
N GLU A 417 8.28 -10.93 3.68
CA GLU A 417 9.54 -10.62 4.36
C GLU A 417 10.74 -10.77 3.42
N GLY A 418 10.71 -11.73 2.49
CA GLY A 418 11.70 -11.89 1.43
C GLY A 418 11.76 -10.67 0.51
N LEU A 419 10.61 -10.18 0.04
CA LEU A 419 10.52 -8.95 -0.75
C LEU A 419 11.00 -7.72 0.03
N ARG A 420 10.62 -7.62 1.31
CA ARG A 420 11.07 -6.54 2.20
C ARG A 420 12.59 -6.53 2.34
N LYS A 421 13.23 -7.68 2.58
CA LYS A 421 14.69 -7.80 2.66
C LYS A 421 15.39 -7.42 1.36
N SER A 422 14.82 -7.80 0.21
CA SER A 422 15.34 -7.40 -1.10
C SER A 422 15.25 -5.87 -1.30
N ALA A 423 14.13 -5.27 -0.88
CA ALA A 423 13.96 -3.82 -0.91
C ALA A 423 14.93 -3.10 0.04
N GLU A 424 15.13 -3.62 1.26
CA GLU A 424 16.10 -3.10 2.24
C GLU A 424 17.53 -3.14 1.69
N SER A 425 17.93 -4.25 1.07
CA SER A 425 19.25 -4.37 0.42
C SER A 425 19.42 -3.36 -0.71
N THR A 426 18.39 -3.18 -1.54
CA THR A 426 18.40 -2.16 -2.61
C THR A 426 18.49 -0.74 -2.05
N SER A 427 17.74 -0.46 -0.97
CA SER A 427 17.78 0.82 -0.26
C SER A 427 19.16 1.12 0.32
N GLN A 428 19.81 0.12 0.91
CA GLN A 428 21.18 0.27 1.40
C GLN A 428 22.15 0.53 0.23
N GLY A 429 22.03 -0.20 -0.88
CA GLY A 429 22.86 0.02 -2.07
C GLY A 429 22.67 1.40 -2.72
N ILE A 430 21.47 1.99 -2.66
CA ILE A 430 21.22 3.38 -3.11
C ILE A 430 21.84 4.38 -2.11
N LYS A 431 21.75 4.11 -0.81
CA LYS A 431 22.38 4.94 0.22
C LYS A 431 23.90 4.95 0.09
N ASP A 432 24.52 3.79 -0.12
CA ASP A 432 25.96 3.69 -0.33
C ASP A 432 26.40 4.47 -1.59
N LEU A 433 25.60 4.40 -2.67
CA LEU A 433 25.83 5.20 -3.87
C LEU A 433 25.74 6.71 -3.59
N LEU A 434 24.75 7.14 -2.80
CA LEU A 434 24.59 8.54 -2.39
C LEU A 434 25.79 9.02 -1.58
N ASP A 435 26.26 8.22 -0.62
CA ASP A 435 27.40 8.54 0.23
C ASP A 435 28.68 8.66 -0.63
N LEU A 436 28.90 7.74 -1.57
CA LEU A 436 30.03 7.82 -2.51
C LEU A 436 29.97 9.07 -3.39
N LYS A 437 28.78 9.42 -3.91
CA LYS A 437 28.59 10.66 -4.68
C LYS A 437 28.91 11.90 -3.87
N GLN A 438 28.47 11.97 -2.62
CA GLN A 438 28.76 13.09 -1.73
C GLN A 438 30.25 13.20 -1.43
N GLN A 439 30.92 12.07 -1.17
CA GLN A 439 32.38 12.04 -0.98
C GLN A 439 33.10 12.58 -2.21
N GLN A 440 32.74 12.12 -3.42
CA GLN A 440 33.36 12.61 -4.66
C GLN A 440 33.06 14.08 -4.95
N ALA A 441 31.83 14.53 -4.69
CA ALA A 441 31.44 15.93 -4.78
C ALA A 441 32.33 16.81 -3.89
N SER A 442 32.58 16.39 -2.65
CA SER A 442 33.43 17.13 -1.71
C SER A 442 34.89 17.18 -2.16
N ILE A 443 35.42 16.08 -2.71
CA ILE A 443 36.78 16.02 -3.26
C ILE A 443 36.91 16.97 -4.46
N LEU A 444 35.93 16.97 -5.36
CA LEU A 444 35.93 17.84 -6.53
C LEU A 444 35.82 19.31 -6.16
N GLN A 445 34.99 19.65 -5.17
CA GLN A 445 34.89 21.01 -4.64
C GLN A 445 36.21 21.47 -4.01
N ALA A 446 36.89 20.59 -3.27
CA ALA A 446 38.21 20.89 -2.71
C ALA A 446 39.24 21.17 -3.82
N TRP A 447 39.26 20.36 -4.88
CA TRP A 447 40.15 20.59 -6.03
C TRP A 447 39.85 21.89 -6.77
N GLN A 448 38.58 22.23 -6.93
CA GLN A 448 38.18 23.50 -7.55
C GLN A 448 38.64 24.69 -6.72
N SER A 449 38.52 24.59 -5.39
CA SER A 449 38.98 25.64 -4.47
C SER A 449 40.49 25.84 -4.58
N VAL A 450 41.26 24.75 -4.67
CA VAL A 450 42.72 24.81 -4.90
C VAL A 450 43.04 25.44 -6.26
N ARG A 451 42.33 25.04 -7.32
CA ARG A 451 42.55 25.61 -8.66
C ARG A 451 42.21 27.09 -8.74
N GLN A 452 41.11 27.52 -8.12
CA GLN A 452 40.75 28.94 -8.04
C GLN A 452 41.78 29.74 -7.24
N ALA A 453 42.34 29.17 -6.17
CA ALA A 453 43.42 29.80 -5.43
C ALA A 453 44.68 29.97 -6.31
N ASP A 454 45.08 28.94 -7.06
CA ASP A 454 46.22 29.01 -7.99
C ASP A 454 46.01 30.05 -9.12
N GLU A 455 44.79 30.09 -9.69
CA GLU A 455 44.41 31.08 -10.71
C GLU A 455 44.41 32.50 -10.12
N SER A 456 43.90 32.69 -8.90
CA SER A 456 43.93 33.96 -8.18
C SER A 456 45.37 34.42 -7.89
N VAL A 457 46.27 33.52 -7.50
CA VAL A 457 47.71 33.83 -7.31
C VAL A 457 48.35 34.24 -8.63
N ARG A 458 48.04 33.54 -9.73
CA ARG A 458 48.54 33.91 -11.08
C ARG A 458 47.99 35.25 -11.54
N GLN A 459 46.72 35.52 -11.29
CA GLN A 459 46.10 36.79 -11.61
C GLN A 459 46.73 37.91 -10.77
N GLY A 460 46.92 37.71 -9.47
CA GLY A 460 47.61 38.65 -8.58
C GLY A 460 49.04 38.96 -9.02
N ARG A 461 49.80 37.94 -9.47
CA ARG A 461 51.14 38.15 -10.09
C ARG A 461 51.07 38.97 -11.37
N SER A 462 50.09 38.70 -12.22
CA SER A 462 49.89 39.43 -13.48
C SER A 462 49.52 40.89 -13.23
N VAL A 463 48.64 41.14 -12.25
CA VAL A 463 48.28 42.49 -11.79
C VAL A 463 49.50 43.20 -11.21
N MET A 464 50.31 42.53 -10.37
CA MET A 464 51.56 43.10 -9.85
C MET A 464 52.53 43.51 -10.96
N ILE A 465 52.76 42.64 -11.94
CA ILE A 465 53.62 42.95 -13.10
C ILE A 465 53.04 44.12 -13.89
N PHE A 466 51.73 44.11 -14.16
CA PHE A 466 51.06 45.20 -14.85
C PHE A 466 51.17 46.53 -14.09
N THR A 467 51.02 46.53 -12.76
CA THR A 467 51.22 47.73 -11.94
C THR A 467 52.66 48.24 -11.98
N ILE A 468 53.66 47.37 -11.92
CA ILE A 468 55.08 47.76 -12.02
C ILE A 468 55.35 48.41 -13.39
N VAL A 469 54.91 47.76 -14.47
CA VAL A 469 55.05 48.29 -15.83
C VAL A 469 54.34 49.65 -15.95
N THR A 470 53.11 49.77 -15.45
CA THR A 470 52.35 51.03 -15.48
C THR A 470 53.06 52.15 -14.71
N ILE A 471 53.64 51.89 -13.54
CA ILE A 471 54.41 52.88 -12.77
C ILE A 471 55.63 53.36 -13.56
N ILE A 472 56.38 52.45 -14.19
CA ILE A 472 57.56 52.81 -15.01
C ILE A 472 57.18 53.68 -16.21
N PHE A 473 56.12 53.32 -16.94
CA PHE A 473 55.67 54.07 -18.11
C PHE A 473 54.97 55.39 -17.76
N VAL A 474 54.35 55.51 -16.58
CA VAL A 474 53.82 56.78 -16.06
C VAL A 474 54.96 57.70 -15.58
N SER A 475 56.01 57.14 -14.99
CA SER A 475 57.18 57.92 -14.51
C SER A 475 58.10 58.42 -15.63
N SER A 476 58.07 57.81 -16.82
CA SER A 476 58.92 58.20 -17.96
C SER A 476 58.23 59.09 -18.99
N SER A 477 56.98 59.49 -18.76
CA SER A 477 56.25 60.40 -19.63
C SER A 477 56.38 61.87 -19.15
N PRO A 478 57.03 62.77 -19.90
CA PRO A 478 57.04 64.18 -19.56
C PRO A 478 55.69 64.81 -19.89
N ARG A 479 55.04 65.40 -18.88
CA ARG A 479 53.89 66.32 -18.91
C ARG A 479 53.32 66.62 -20.31
N ASN A 480 52.22 65.94 -20.65
CA ASN A 480 50.95 66.51 -21.14
C ASN A 480 50.17 65.44 -21.89
N THR A 481 49.16 64.86 -21.25
CA THR A 481 47.76 64.79 -21.74
C THR A 481 46.92 63.92 -20.80
N LEU A 482 45.96 64.57 -20.13
CA LEU A 482 44.81 63.95 -19.49
C LEU A 482 43.95 63.25 -20.55
N ILE A 483 43.79 61.91 -20.50
CA ILE A 483 42.60 61.21 -21.00
C ILE A 483 42.34 59.97 -20.10
N PRO A 484 41.08 59.71 -19.67
CA PRO A 484 40.74 58.69 -18.69
C PRO A 484 40.40 57.32 -19.33
N LEU A 485 40.85 56.23 -18.72
CA LEU A 485 40.37 54.83 -18.86
C LEU A 485 40.82 54.11 -17.58
N LEU A 486 40.08 53.25 -16.86
CA LEU A 486 38.80 52.58 -17.06
C LEU A 486 38.34 52.05 -15.69
N LEU A 487 37.02 52.06 -15.48
CA LEU A 487 36.29 51.23 -14.54
C LEU A 487 36.15 49.80 -15.11
#